data_AF-A0A167BZK2-F1
#
_entry.id   AF-A0A167BZK2-F1
#
_cell.length_a   1.000
_cell.length_b   1.000
_cell.length_c   1.000
_cell.angle_alpha   90.00
_cell.angle_beta   90.00
_cell.angle_gamma   90.00
#
_symmetry.space_group_name_H-M   'P 1'
#
loop_
_entity.id
_entity.type
_entity.pdbx_description
1 polymer ?
#
loop_
_entity_poly.entity_id
_entity_poly.type
_entity_poly.pdbx_seq_one_letter_code
_entity_poly.pdbx_strand_id
1 'polypeptide(L)'
;MVGEAPKLELQSLEFEKRMVLLTYSLALMMLAETAVTSRYGDGNQDNDRKWKLATSHLIKSQSIVWYLVANSNSYKGQPIPPQLQNQTGFITGLQTLIGGSLHLLIIYKDLERELQESSDGYNSSSTTTTSRNLLSRVAIYAADKFGAASQLISSSSSSFSSSGGTGSDLSSSGSTEPTKSKMRSAMSRIAPSSHNGSSSSSSSSHNSSFSLGNSSDTLSGWLSEARKFCIADTYKLSAIDQAQKGQTGQAIGFLTAALELLGANSKLKKVVSSTAKPGTIQYQQDQLKQTILPILHSYTTENNNYTFQTIPKASELESNRPSGRQVVAAEQPWVPPSSLISDSVSETLTPSSSSRTYY
;
A
#
# COMPACT_ATOMS: atom_id res chain seq x y z
N MET A 1 -31.21 11.74 -4.04
CA MET A 1 -31.82 10.47 -3.62
C MET A 1 -30.70 9.53 -3.23
N VAL A 2 -30.61 9.13 -1.95
CA VAL A 2 -29.62 8.16 -1.50
C VAL A 2 -30.20 6.78 -1.83
N GLY A 3 -29.66 6.11 -2.84
CA GLY A 3 -30.07 4.74 -3.15
C GLY A 3 -29.73 3.83 -1.98
N GLU A 4 -30.69 3.00 -1.55
CA GLU A 4 -30.44 1.99 -0.53
C GLU A 4 -29.36 1.03 -1.06
N ALA A 5 -28.36 0.72 -0.23
CA ALA A 5 -27.28 -0.17 -0.62
C ALA A 5 -27.82 -1.58 -0.91
N PRO A 6 -27.33 -2.28 -1.95
CA PRO A 6 -27.79 -3.62 -2.28
C PRO A 6 -27.52 -4.56 -1.10
N LYS A 7 -28.59 -5.13 -0.53
CA LYS A 7 -28.50 -6.14 0.53
C LYS A 7 -28.27 -7.51 -0.13
N LEU A 8 -27.23 -8.20 0.33
CA LEU A 8 -26.92 -9.55 -0.11
C LEU A 8 -27.32 -10.52 1.02
N GLU A 9 -28.47 -11.18 0.88
CA GLU A 9 -28.90 -12.19 1.85
C GLU A 9 -28.23 -13.53 1.51
N LEU A 10 -27.13 -13.84 2.22
CA LEU A 10 -26.48 -15.14 2.15
C LEU A 10 -26.67 -15.90 3.45
N GLN A 11 -27.37 -17.03 3.37
CA GLN A 11 -27.55 -17.94 4.51
C GLN A 11 -26.36 -18.91 4.60
N SER A 12 -25.17 -18.37 4.89
CA SER A 12 -23.96 -19.19 5.06
C SER A 12 -23.13 -18.71 6.25
N LEU A 13 -22.95 -19.60 7.24
CA LEU A 13 -22.11 -19.35 8.41
C LEU A 13 -20.65 -19.06 8.02
N GLU A 14 -20.13 -19.75 6.99
CA GLU A 14 -18.77 -19.51 6.48
C GLU A 14 -18.62 -18.11 5.88
N PHE A 15 -19.65 -17.62 5.20
CA PHE A 15 -19.66 -16.25 4.70
C PHE A 15 -19.61 -15.24 5.84
N GLU A 16 -20.46 -15.40 6.85
CA GLU A 16 -20.50 -14.54 8.03
C GLU A 16 -19.14 -14.52 8.75
N LYS A 17 -18.56 -15.71 9.00
CA LYS A 17 -17.22 -15.85 9.59
C LYS A 17 -16.15 -15.07 8.83
N ARG A 18 -16.13 -15.16 7.49
CA ARG A 18 -15.17 -14.41 6.67
C ARG A 18 -15.38 -12.91 6.76
N MET A 19 -16.63 -12.44 6.77
CA MET A 19 -16.94 -11.03 6.91
C MET A 19 -16.54 -10.48 8.27
N VAL A 20 -16.75 -11.24 9.34
CA VAL A 20 -16.29 -10.89 10.69
C VAL A 20 -14.76 -10.79 10.74
N LEU A 21 -14.05 -11.78 10.19
CA LEU A 21 -12.57 -11.76 10.13
C LEU A 21 -12.04 -10.61 9.29
N LEU A 22 -12.65 -10.32 8.14
CA LEU A 22 -12.28 -9.18 7.30
C LEU A 22 -12.49 -7.86 8.06
N THR A 23 -13.63 -7.70 8.71
CA THR A 23 -13.94 -6.51 9.52
C THR A 23 -12.94 -6.36 10.68
N TYR A 24 -12.59 -7.46 11.34
CA TYR A 24 -11.59 -7.46 12.41
C TYR A 24 -10.21 -7.04 11.90
N SER A 25 -9.80 -7.52 10.73
CA SER A 25 -8.56 -7.10 10.08
C SER A 25 -8.55 -5.59 9.76
N LEU A 26 -9.65 -5.07 9.19
CA LEU A 26 -9.78 -3.64 8.90
C LEU A 26 -9.75 -2.79 10.18
N ALA A 27 -10.38 -3.24 11.26
CA ALA A 27 -10.32 -2.57 12.55
C ALA A 27 -8.88 -2.53 13.10
N LEU A 28 -8.10 -3.60 12.94
CA LEU A 28 -6.68 -3.62 13.30
C LEU A 28 -5.85 -2.62 12.47
N MET A 29 -6.14 -2.46 11.17
CA MET A 29 -5.49 -1.44 10.34
C MET A 29 -5.80 -0.03 10.85
N MET A 30 -7.06 0.25 11.21
CA MET A 30 -7.48 1.53 11.80
C MET A 30 -6.80 1.80 13.15
N LEU A 31 -6.64 0.76 13.98
CA LEU A 31 -5.89 0.87 15.24
C LEU A 31 -4.41 1.16 15.01
N ALA A 32 -3.81 0.60 13.96
CA ALA A 32 -2.44 0.91 13.58
C ALA A 32 -2.29 2.37 13.16
N GLU A 33 -3.21 2.90 12.35
CA GLU A 33 -3.24 4.32 11.98
C GLU A 33 -3.43 5.22 13.22
N THR A 34 -4.36 4.86 14.10
CA THR A 34 -4.60 5.58 15.36
C THR A 34 -3.34 5.59 16.23
N ALA A 35 -2.60 4.49 16.28
CA ALA A 35 -1.34 4.41 17.02
C ALA A 35 -0.27 5.38 16.46
N VAL A 36 -0.13 5.47 15.13
CA VAL A 36 0.83 6.37 14.47
C VAL A 36 0.45 7.85 14.62
N THR A 37 -0.86 8.15 14.56
CA THR A 37 -1.38 9.52 14.63
C THR A 37 -1.50 10.06 16.05
N SER A 38 -1.62 9.18 17.04
CA SER A 38 -1.71 9.56 18.44
C SER A 38 -0.42 10.25 18.89
N ARG A 39 -0.55 11.49 19.35
CA ARG A 39 0.50 12.19 20.09
C ARG A 39 0.60 11.55 21.49
N TYR A 40 1.26 10.39 21.57
CA TYR A 40 1.79 9.95 22.85
C TYR A 40 2.84 10.97 23.31
N GLY A 41 3.01 11.10 24.64
CA GLY A 41 3.63 12.24 25.30
C GLY A 41 5.00 12.66 24.76
N ASP A 42 5.49 13.81 25.25
CA ASP A 42 6.66 14.55 24.79
C ASP A 42 8.02 13.83 24.98
N GLY A 43 8.04 12.49 25.11
CA GLY A 43 9.21 11.68 25.39
C GLY A 43 9.59 10.70 24.28
N ASN A 44 10.89 10.49 24.08
CA ASN A 44 11.43 9.52 23.11
C ASN A 44 10.93 8.07 23.32
N GLN A 45 10.65 7.66 24.56
CA GLN A 45 10.10 6.32 24.85
C GLN A 45 8.69 6.13 24.30
N ASP A 46 7.89 7.19 24.27
CA ASP A 46 6.52 7.16 23.77
C ASP A 46 6.50 7.03 22.23
N ASN A 47 7.48 7.63 21.56
CA ASN A 47 7.66 7.50 20.10
C ASN A 47 7.99 6.06 19.68
N ASP A 48 8.84 5.35 20.42
CA ASP A 48 9.12 3.95 20.10
C ASP A 48 7.91 3.04 20.33
N ARG A 49 7.07 3.36 21.33
CA ARG A 49 5.87 2.60 21.66
C ARG A 49 4.83 2.67 20.55
N LYS A 50 4.57 3.85 19.95
CA LYS A 50 3.60 3.98 18.84
C LYS A 50 3.98 3.11 17.63
N TRP A 51 5.25 3.08 17.24
CA TRP A 51 5.72 2.28 16.10
C TRP A 51 5.59 0.79 16.36
N LYS A 52 5.93 0.33 17.58
CA LYS A 52 5.75 -1.07 18.00
C LYS A 52 4.27 -1.47 17.99
N LEU A 53 3.40 -0.61 18.52
CA LEU A 53 1.96 -0.86 18.58
C LEU A 53 1.35 -0.93 17.17
N ALA A 54 1.66 0.04 16.30
CA ALA A 54 1.19 0.06 14.92
C ALA A 54 1.67 -1.16 14.14
N THR A 55 2.94 -1.53 14.28
CA THR A 55 3.51 -2.73 13.65
C THR A 55 2.81 -3.99 14.14
N SER A 56 2.60 -4.13 15.45
CA SER A 56 1.88 -5.28 16.04
C SER A 56 0.45 -5.41 15.48
N HIS A 57 -0.28 -4.30 15.33
CA HIS A 57 -1.62 -4.33 14.76
C HIS A 57 -1.63 -4.73 13.28
N LEU A 58 -0.72 -4.17 12.47
CA LEU A 58 -0.61 -4.53 11.05
C LEU A 58 -0.17 -5.98 10.83
N ILE A 59 0.75 -6.48 11.64
CA ILE A 59 1.20 -7.88 11.62
C ILE A 59 -0.01 -8.81 11.86
N LYS A 60 -0.78 -8.57 12.94
CA LYS A 60 -2.02 -9.33 13.23
C LYS A 60 -3.05 -9.23 12.10
N SER A 61 -3.24 -8.05 11.53
CA SER A 61 -4.12 -7.84 10.38
C SER A 61 -3.65 -8.67 9.18
N GLN A 62 -2.34 -8.69 8.92
CA GLN A 62 -1.75 -9.46 7.83
C GLN A 62 -1.98 -10.97 7.98
N SER A 63 -1.80 -11.53 9.18
CA SER A 63 -2.00 -12.96 9.43
C SER A 63 -3.47 -13.38 9.27
N ILE A 64 -4.42 -12.53 9.65
CA ILE A 64 -5.85 -12.76 9.40
C ILE A 64 -6.18 -12.73 7.91
N VAL A 65 -5.68 -11.72 7.19
CA VAL A 65 -5.91 -11.61 5.73
C VAL A 65 -5.26 -12.78 4.99
N TRP A 66 -4.06 -13.20 5.41
CA TRP A 66 -3.41 -14.40 4.88
C TRP A 66 -4.28 -15.64 5.07
N TYR A 67 -4.87 -15.81 6.27
CA TYR A 67 -5.82 -16.90 6.52
C TYR A 67 -7.03 -16.84 5.57
N LEU A 68 -7.58 -15.66 5.32
CA LEU A 68 -8.70 -15.48 4.39
C LEU A 68 -8.32 -15.84 2.94
N VAL A 69 -7.12 -15.46 2.49
CA VAL A 69 -6.60 -15.83 1.15
C VAL A 69 -6.41 -17.35 1.04
N ALA A 70 -5.74 -17.96 2.03
CA ALA A 70 -5.45 -19.39 2.05
C ALA A 70 -6.72 -20.25 2.05
N ASN A 71 -7.79 -19.78 2.70
CA ASN A 71 -9.06 -20.49 2.80
C ASN A 71 -10.09 -20.04 1.76
N SER A 72 -9.71 -19.25 0.75
CA SER A 72 -10.65 -18.69 -0.23
C SER A 72 -11.50 -19.76 -0.96
N ASN A 73 -10.92 -20.93 -1.22
CA ASN A 73 -11.52 -22.03 -2.00
C ASN A 73 -12.44 -22.99 -1.20
N SER A 74 -12.65 -22.77 0.10
CA SER A 74 -13.35 -23.75 0.95
C SER A 74 -14.89 -23.83 0.76
N TYR A 75 -15.48 -23.08 -0.18
CA TYR A 75 -16.91 -23.21 -0.52
C TYR A 75 -17.16 -24.47 -1.34
N LYS A 76 -17.15 -25.64 -0.69
CA LYS A 76 -17.53 -26.88 -1.34
C LYS A 76 -19.05 -26.90 -1.55
N GLY A 77 -19.48 -26.70 -2.80
CA GLY A 77 -20.82 -27.08 -3.25
C GLY A 77 -21.88 -25.98 -3.28
N GLN A 78 -21.56 -24.72 -2.95
CA GLN A 78 -22.46 -23.60 -3.22
C GLN A 78 -21.86 -22.66 -4.27
N PRO A 79 -22.65 -22.23 -5.27
CA PRO A 79 -22.18 -21.24 -6.24
C PRO A 79 -21.83 -19.97 -5.48
N ILE A 80 -20.55 -19.61 -5.52
CA ILE A 80 -20.08 -18.34 -4.99
C ILE A 80 -20.77 -17.24 -5.80
N PRO A 81 -21.58 -16.35 -5.19
CA PRO A 81 -22.17 -15.22 -5.86
C PRO A 81 -21.10 -14.51 -6.71
N PRO A 82 -21.41 -14.08 -7.95
CA PRO A 82 -20.44 -13.37 -8.80
C PRO A 82 -19.76 -12.18 -8.09
N GLN A 83 -20.48 -11.56 -7.15
CA GLN A 83 -19.98 -10.48 -6.29
C GLN A 83 -18.83 -10.92 -5.36
N LEU A 84 -18.80 -12.20 -4.97
CA LEU A 84 -17.78 -12.79 -4.09
C LEU A 84 -16.64 -13.50 -4.86
N GLN A 85 -16.82 -13.81 -6.14
CA GLN A 85 -15.73 -14.40 -6.95
C GLN A 85 -14.55 -13.43 -7.10
N ASN A 86 -14.83 -12.12 -7.19
CA ASN A 86 -13.83 -11.07 -7.26
C ASN A 86 -13.22 -10.72 -5.89
N GLN A 87 -13.72 -11.32 -4.81
CA GLN A 87 -13.24 -11.07 -3.44
C GLN A 87 -11.79 -11.53 -3.27
N THR A 88 -11.35 -12.57 -3.99
CA THR A 88 -9.95 -13.05 -3.91
C THR A 88 -8.96 -11.99 -4.38
N GLY A 89 -9.26 -11.26 -5.47
CA GLY A 89 -8.42 -10.17 -5.96
C GLY A 89 -8.34 -9.02 -4.95
N PHE A 90 -9.48 -8.62 -4.40
CA PHE A 90 -9.56 -7.59 -3.38
C PHE A 90 -8.81 -7.97 -2.09
N ILE A 91 -9.03 -9.17 -1.54
CA ILE A 91 -8.34 -9.65 -0.33
C ILE A 91 -6.83 -9.76 -0.57
N THR A 92 -6.40 -10.25 -1.74
CA THR A 92 -4.97 -10.28 -2.12
C THR A 92 -4.40 -8.86 -2.24
N GLY A 93 -5.19 -7.93 -2.78
CA GLY A 93 -4.88 -6.50 -2.82
C GLY A 93 -4.70 -5.92 -1.41
N LEU A 94 -5.59 -6.23 -0.47
CA LEU A 94 -5.46 -5.85 0.94
C LEU A 94 -4.22 -6.46 1.60
N GLN A 95 -3.92 -7.73 1.35
CA GLN A 95 -2.72 -8.38 1.86
C GLN A 95 -1.45 -7.64 1.38
N THR A 96 -1.44 -7.27 0.10
CA THR A 96 -0.35 -6.53 -0.53
C THR A 96 -0.22 -5.13 0.05
N LEU A 97 -1.35 -4.44 0.28
CA LEU A 97 -1.42 -3.14 0.93
C LEU A 97 -0.84 -3.20 2.34
N ILE A 98 -1.26 -4.15 3.18
CA ILE A 98 -0.76 -4.30 4.56
C ILE A 98 0.75 -4.55 4.55
N GLY A 99 1.24 -5.39 3.64
CA GLY A 99 2.66 -5.64 3.45
C GLY A 99 3.44 -4.37 3.08
N GLY A 100 2.89 -3.52 2.22
CA GLY A 100 3.44 -2.20 1.91
C GLY A 100 3.44 -1.27 3.11
N SER A 101 2.32 -1.20 3.85
CA SER A 101 2.17 -0.36 5.05
C SER A 101 3.15 -0.71 6.17
N LEU A 102 3.45 -1.99 6.37
CA LEU A 102 4.48 -2.43 7.33
C LEU A 102 5.86 -1.87 7.00
N HIS A 103 6.23 -1.83 5.71
CA HIS A 103 7.50 -1.26 5.27
C HIS A 103 7.45 0.27 5.29
N LEU A 104 6.30 0.88 5.02
CA LEU A 104 6.08 2.32 5.15
C LEU A 104 6.30 2.81 6.59
N LEU A 105 5.88 2.05 7.61
CA LEU A 105 6.15 2.39 9.02
C LEU A 105 7.65 2.48 9.33
N ILE A 106 8.47 1.63 8.70
CA ILE A 106 9.93 1.66 8.87
C ILE A 106 10.50 2.97 8.30
N ILE A 107 10.00 3.38 7.13
CA ILE A 107 10.41 4.61 6.45
C ILE A 107 9.97 5.84 7.25
N TYR A 108 8.73 5.86 7.75
CA TYR A 108 8.24 6.96 8.59
C TYR A 108 9.02 7.09 9.89
N LYS A 109 9.35 5.97 10.54
CA LYS A 109 10.18 5.98 11.75
C LYS A 109 11.57 6.56 11.47
N ASP A 110 12.18 6.20 10.34
CA ASP A 110 13.49 6.73 9.95
C ASP A 110 13.44 8.24 9.66
N LEU A 111 12.43 8.69 8.92
CA LEU A 111 12.21 10.10 8.61
C LEU A 111 11.97 10.94 9.88
N GLU A 112 11.14 10.45 10.80
CA GLU A 112 10.89 11.14 12.07
C GLU A 112 12.18 11.29 12.90
N ARG A 113 13.02 10.24 12.93
CA ARG A 113 14.32 10.29 13.59
C ARG A 113 15.24 11.33 12.93
N GLU A 114 15.34 11.35 11.61
CA GLU A 114 16.16 12.31 10.86
C GLU A 114 15.75 13.76 11.17
N LEU A 115 14.44 14.02 11.28
CA LEU A 115 13.92 15.34 11.63
C LEU A 115 14.25 15.73 13.08
N GLN A 116 14.12 14.80 14.03
CA GLN A 116 14.50 15.03 15.42
C GLN A 116 15.99 15.36 15.55
N GLU A 117 16.86 14.58 14.89
CA GLU A 117 18.31 14.82 14.84
C GLU A 117 18.65 16.20 14.25
N SER A 118 17.88 16.66 13.26
CA SER A 118 18.06 18.00 12.68
C SER A 118 17.64 19.15 13.61
N SER A 119 16.66 18.90 14.50
CA SER A 119 16.12 19.89 15.44
C SER A 119 17.05 20.12 16.63
N ASP A 120 17.67 19.06 17.15
CA ASP A 120 18.41 19.12 18.41
C ASP A 120 19.80 19.78 18.26
N GLY A 121 20.25 20.08 17.03
CA GLY A 121 21.46 20.85 16.76
C GLY A 121 22.77 20.25 17.30
N TYR A 122 22.73 19.01 17.79
CA TYR A 122 23.81 18.40 18.58
C TYR A 122 24.47 17.24 17.84
N ASN A 123 25.78 17.06 18.07
CA ASN A 123 26.58 15.91 17.62
C ASN A 123 26.14 14.62 18.35
N SER A 124 24.91 14.17 18.14
CA SER A 124 24.45 12.86 18.60
C SER A 124 25.29 11.79 17.90
N SER A 125 26.16 11.12 18.66
CA SER A 125 26.97 10.01 18.18
C SER A 125 26.08 8.81 17.89
N SER A 126 25.54 8.78 16.67
CA SER A 126 25.11 7.61 15.87
C SER A 126 24.77 6.32 16.63
N THR A 127 23.67 6.30 17.38
CA THR A 127 23.04 5.03 17.73
C THR A 127 22.42 4.40 16.48
N THR A 128 23.15 3.45 15.88
CA THR A 128 22.73 2.48 14.85
C THR A 128 21.67 2.98 13.88
N THR A 129 22.06 3.84 12.95
CA THR A 129 21.24 4.14 11.77
C THR A 129 21.20 2.90 10.87
N THR A 130 19.99 2.50 10.47
CA THR A 130 19.80 1.47 9.45
C THR A 130 20.58 1.89 8.21
N SER A 131 21.31 0.96 7.58
CA SER A 131 22.05 1.27 6.36
C SER A 131 21.13 1.95 5.33
N ARG A 132 21.53 3.12 4.82
CA ARG A 132 20.77 3.88 3.80
C ARG A 132 20.46 3.06 2.56
N ASN A 133 21.39 2.20 2.15
CA ASN A 133 21.18 1.26 1.04
C ASN A 133 20.05 0.25 1.37
N LEU A 134 20.01 -0.27 2.59
CA LEU A 134 18.92 -1.16 3.02
C LEU A 134 17.58 -0.42 3.02
N LEU A 135 17.52 0.80 3.58
CA LEU A 135 16.30 1.61 3.61
C LEU A 135 15.80 1.95 2.21
N SER A 136 16.69 2.30 1.28
CA SER A 136 16.35 2.56 -0.12
C SER A 136 15.66 1.35 -0.75
N ARG A 137 16.18 0.13 -0.52
CA ARG A 137 15.57 -1.11 -1.02
C ARG A 137 14.24 -1.45 -0.31
N VAL A 138 14.11 -1.11 0.97
CA VAL A 138 12.84 -1.24 1.72
C VAL A 138 11.77 -0.31 1.14
N ALA A 139 12.13 0.94 0.82
CA ALA A 139 11.24 1.91 0.21
C ALA A 139 10.77 1.48 -1.18
N ILE A 140 11.67 0.96 -2.01
CA ILE A 140 11.30 0.38 -3.31
C ILE A 140 10.32 -0.78 -3.16
N TYR A 141 10.58 -1.69 -2.22
CA TYR A 141 9.66 -2.80 -1.96
C TYR A 141 8.26 -2.31 -1.55
N ALA A 142 8.18 -1.31 -0.68
CA ALA A 142 6.91 -0.69 -0.30
C ALA A 142 6.19 -0.07 -1.52
N ALA A 143 6.92 0.66 -2.36
CA ALA A 143 6.38 1.26 -3.59
C ALA A 143 5.80 0.21 -4.55
N ASP A 144 6.51 -0.91 -4.73
CA ASP A 144 6.08 -2.01 -5.59
C ASP A 144 4.81 -2.68 -5.04
N LYS A 145 4.72 -2.82 -3.70
CA LYS A 145 3.50 -3.33 -3.04
C LYS A 145 2.32 -2.40 -3.21
N PHE A 146 2.48 -1.08 -3.05
CA PHE A 146 1.37 -0.15 -3.27
C PHE A 146 0.92 -0.13 -4.75
N GLY A 147 1.86 -0.25 -5.69
CA GLY A 147 1.55 -0.40 -7.11
C GLY A 147 0.73 -1.67 -7.40
N ALA A 148 1.17 -2.82 -6.88
CA ALA A 148 0.47 -4.09 -7.05
C ALA A 148 -0.91 -4.10 -6.36
N ALA A 149 -1.01 -3.54 -5.14
CA ALA A 149 -2.27 -3.42 -4.43
C ALA A 149 -3.28 -2.56 -5.21
N SER A 150 -2.84 -1.44 -5.77
CA SER A 150 -3.68 -0.58 -6.60
C SER A 150 -4.24 -1.32 -7.82
N GLN A 151 -3.42 -2.10 -8.51
CA GLN A 151 -3.86 -2.90 -9.66
C GLN A 151 -4.89 -3.96 -9.26
N LEU A 152 -4.62 -4.73 -8.20
CA LEU A 152 -5.49 -5.82 -7.72
C LEU A 152 -6.84 -5.31 -7.22
N ILE A 153 -6.86 -4.18 -6.51
CA ILE A 153 -8.09 -3.59 -5.98
C ILE A 153 -8.91 -2.99 -7.14
N SER A 154 -8.27 -2.31 -8.09
CA SER A 154 -8.96 -1.69 -9.24
C SER A 154 -9.51 -2.72 -10.22
N SER A 155 -8.81 -3.83 -10.45
CA SER A 155 -9.33 -4.92 -11.28
C SER A 155 -10.54 -5.61 -10.66
N SER A 156 -10.66 -5.55 -9.33
CA SER A 156 -11.77 -6.16 -8.60
C SER A 156 -13.03 -5.28 -8.55
N SER A 157 -12.91 -3.96 -8.76
CA SER A 157 -14.04 -3.04 -8.78
C SER A 157 -14.73 -2.94 -10.14
N SER A 158 -13.98 -3.06 -11.25
CA SER A 158 -14.53 -2.95 -12.61
C SER A 158 -15.51 -4.06 -12.98
N SER A 159 -15.42 -5.22 -12.34
CA SER A 159 -16.35 -6.33 -12.52
C SER A 159 -17.73 -6.09 -11.89
N PHE A 160 -17.87 -5.11 -10.98
CA PHE A 160 -19.14 -4.87 -10.28
C PHE A 160 -20.09 -3.95 -11.07
N SER A 161 -19.55 -3.04 -11.89
CA SER A 161 -20.35 -2.05 -12.62
C SER A 161 -20.95 -2.57 -13.93
N SER A 162 -20.48 -3.71 -14.46
CA SER A 162 -20.87 -4.22 -15.78
C SER A 162 -22.11 -5.13 -15.79
N SER A 163 -22.64 -5.56 -14.63
CA SER A 163 -23.79 -6.49 -14.59
C SER A 163 -25.18 -5.83 -14.56
N GLY A 164 -25.27 -4.50 -14.66
CA GLY A 164 -26.54 -3.75 -14.62
C GLY A 164 -27.10 -3.35 -15.98
N GLY A 165 -26.43 -3.72 -17.08
CA GLY A 165 -26.78 -3.28 -18.44
C GLY A 165 -27.50 -4.36 -19.26
N THR A 166 -28.69 -4.00 -19.74
CA THR A 166 -29.42 -4.58 -20.88
C THR A 166 -30.08 -5.96 -20.69
N GLY A 167 -31.23 -5.95 -20.04
CA GLY A 167 -32.39 -6.57 -20.66
C GLY A 167 -32.84 -5.70 -21.84
N SER A 168 -32.40 -6.05 -23.05
CA SER A 168 -32.92 -5.52 -24.30
C SER A 168 -33.13 -6.67 -25.28
N ASP A 169 -34.40 -7.09 -25.35
CA ASP A 169 -35.15 -7.52 -26.52
C ASP A 169 -34.64 -8.67 -27.38
N LEU A 170 -35.40 -9.77 -27.28
CA LEU A 170 -35.58 -10.75 -28.33
C LEU A 170 -35.97 -10.06 -29.64
N SER A 171 -35.17 -10.23 -30.70
CA SER A 171 -35.58 -10.01 -32.10
C SER A 171 -34.77 -10.90 -33.04
N SER A 172 -35.37 -12.04 -33.39
CA SER A 172 -35.57 -12.55 -34.76
C SER A 172 -34.40 -12.57 -35.79
N SER A 173 -33.96 -13.80 -36.10
CA SER A 173 -33.78 -14.42 -37.45
C SER A 173 -32.87 -13.83 -38.54
N GLY A 174 -31.94 -14.68 -39.04
CA GLY A 174 -31.36 -14.66 -40.41
C GLY A 174 -29.86 -15.05 -40.42
N SER A 175 -29.46 -16.31 -40.69
CA SER A 175 -29.06 -16.89 -42.01
C SER A 175 -28.07 -15.99 -42.79
N THR A 176 -26.87 -16.35 -43.26
CA THR A 176 -26.19 -17.63 -43.60
C THR A 176 -24.67 -17.44 -43.75
N GLU A 177 -23.92 -18.52 -43.49
CA GLU A 177 -22.69 -19.03 -44.13
C GLU A 177 -21.27 -18.39 -44.00
N PRO A 178 -20.21 -19.24 -44.14
CA PRO A 178 -18.86 -19.02 -43.63
C PRO A 178 -17.82 -18.79 -44.74
N THR A 179 -16.76 -18.02 -44.45
CA THR A 179 -15.53 -18.11 -45.25
C THR A 179 -14.26 -18.19 -44.40
N LYS A 180 -13.50 -19.22 -44.75
CA LYS A 180 -12.16 -19.59 -44.29
C LYS A 180 -11.14 -18.50 -44.65
N SER A 181 -10.20 -18.23 -43.75
CA SER A 181 -8.76 -17.97 -43.99
C SER A 181 -8.19 -17.38 -42.68
N LYS A 182 -6.93 -17.50 -42.25
CA LYS A 182 -5.71 -18.16 -42.71
C LYS A 182 -4.78 -18.12 -41.50
N MET A 183 -4.05 -19.19 -41.25
CA MET A 183 -2.89 -19.18 -40.35
C MET A 183 -1.92 -18.05 -40.72
N ARG A 184 -1.41 -17.32 -39.72
CA ARG A 184 0.01 -16.96 -39.68
C ARG A 184 0.49 -16.58 -38.27
N SER A 185 1.55 -17.29 -37.90
CA SER A 185 2.49 -17.06 -36.81
C SER A 185 3.20 -15.70 -36.94
N ALA A 186 3.52 -15.03 -35.83
CA ALA A 186 4.88 -14.57 -35.49
C ALA A 186 4.88 -13.63 -34.28
N MET A 187 5.84 -13.86 -33.38
CA MET A 187 6.33 -12.93 -32.36
C MET A 187 6.64 -11.56 -32.98
N SER A 188 6.25 -10.48 -32.31
CA SER A 188 6.85 -9.16 -32.52
C SER A 188 6.53 -8.20 -31.36
N ARG A 189 7.56 -7.98 -30.54
CA ARG A 189 8.02 -6.69 -29.99
C ARG A 189 6.97 -5.77 -29.33
N ILE A 190 7.11 -5.72 -28.01
CA ILE A 190 6.77 -4.59 -27.14
C ILE A 190 7.46 -3.33 -27.70
N ALA A 191 6.67 -2.34 -28.12
CA ALA A 191 7.09 -0.97 -28.37
C ALA A 191 6.28 -0.04 -27.45
N PRO A 192 6.91 1.03 -26.91
CA PRO A 192 6.24 1.98 -26.02
C PRO A 192 5.45 3.00 -26.86
N SER A 193 4.14 3.10 -26.63
CA SER A 193 3.33 4.17 -27.22
C SER A 193 3.46 5.44 -26.37
N SER A 194 4.24 6.38 -26.88
CA SER A 194 4.20 7.78 -26.49
C SER A 194 2.85 8.40 -26.87
N HIS A 195 2.03 8.75 -25.88
CA HIS A 195 0.99 9.76 -26.05
C HIS A 195 1.22 10.91 -25.08
N ASN A 196 1.79 11.96 -25.66
CA ASN A 196 1.78 13.33 -25.18
C ASN A 196 0.34 13.86 -25.31
N GLY A 197 -0.24 14.31 -24.20
CA GLY A 197 -1.62 14.76 -24.12
C GLY A 197 -1.87 15.54 -22.83
N SER A 198 -1.07 16.58 -22.63
CA SER A 198 -1.21 17.55 -21.56
C SER A 198 -2.48 18.39 -21.78
N SER A 199 -3.56 18.02 -21.08
CA SER A 199 -4.69 18.89 -20.76
C SER A 199 -4.75 19.08 -19.25
N SER A 200 -4.02 20.09 -18.76
CA SER A 200 -4.07 20.54 -17.37
C SER A 200 -5.26 21.48 -17.17
N SER A 201 -6.38 20.94 -16.69
CA SER A 201 -7.43 21.71 -16.03
C SER A 201 -7.33 21.50 -14.51
N SER A 202 -6.38 22.21 -13.90
CA SER A 202 -6.27 22.30 -12.44
C SER A 202 -7.31 23.30 -11.90
N SER A 203 -8.55 22.83 -11.70
CA SER A 203 -9.52 23.52 -10.84
C SER A 203 -9.31 23.08 -9.39
N SER A 204 -8.46 23.81 -8.68
CA SER A 204 -8.32 23.71 -7.23
C SER A 204 -9.56 24.29 -6.55
N SER A 205 -10.60 23.48 -6.39
CA SER A 205 -11.74 23.76 -5.51
C SER A 205 -11.65 22.85 -4.30
N HIS A 206 -10.96 23.34 -3.26
CA HIS A 206 -10.97 22.72 -1.94
C HIS A 206 -12.25 23.13 -1.21
N ASN A 207 -13.33 22.40 -1.47
CA ASN A 207 -14.47 22.28 -0.57
C ASN A 207 -14.65 20.79 -0.27
N SER A 208 -14.08 20.33 0.85
CA SER A 208 -14.23 18.96 1.33
C SER A 208 -15.59 18.78 1.99
N SER A 209 -16.66 18.71 1.19
CA SER A 209 -17.86 17.99 1.60
C SER A 209 -17.57 16.49 1.45
N PHE A 210 -17.68 15.74 2.55
CA PHE A 210 -17.53 14.29 2.56
C PHE A 210 -18.68 13.65 1.75
N SER A 211 -18.53 13.61 0.43
CA SER A 211 -19.30 12.73 -0.44
C SER A 211 -18.66 11.35 -0.37
N LEU A 212 -19.33 10.41 0.30
CA LEU A 212 -18.99 8.97 0.34
C LEU A 212 -19.12 8.27 -1.03
N GLY A 213 -19.32 9.02 -2.12
CA GLY A 213 -19.68 8.52 -3.44
C GLY A 213 -18.58 7.81 -4.23
N ASN A 214 -17.29 8.07 -4.00
CA ASN A 214 -16.18 7.42 -4.72
C ASN A 214 -15.04 6.98 -3.76
N SER A 215 -15.33 6.07 -2.83
CA SER A 215 -14.31 5.52 -1.92
C SER A 215 -13.14 4.84 -2.67
N SER A 216 -13.37 4.27 -3.86
CA SER A 216 -12.31 3.72 -4.71
C SER A 216 -11.29 4.77 -5.15
N ASP A 217 -11.74 6.00 -5.41
CA ASP A 217 -10.87 7.09 -5.87
C ASP A 217 -10.02 7.61 -4.71
N THR A 218 -10.58 7.60 -3.49
CA THR A 218 -9.83 7.97 -2.29
C THR A 218 -8.73 6.97 -1.97
N LEU A 219 -9.01 5.66 -2.04
CA LEU A 219 -8.01 4.62 -1.76
C LEU A 219 -6.96 4.53 -2.87
N SER A 220 -7.37 4.57 -4.14
CA SER A 220 -6.42 4.55 -5.27
C SER A 220 -5.54 5.79 -5.29
N GLY A 221 -6.10 6.97 -4.98
CA GLY A 221 -5.36 8.20 -4.76
C GLY A 221 -4.34 8.05 -3.62
N TRP A 222 -4.77 7.54 -2.46
CA TRP A 222 -3.86 7.30 -1.34
C TRP A 222 -2.73 6.31 -1.68
N LEU A 223 -3.03 5.20 -2.36
CA LEU A 223 -2.03 4.23 -2.79
C LEU A 223 -1.02 4.82 -3.78
N SER A 224 -1.49 5.67 -4.69
CA SER A 224 -0.64 6.41 -5.63
C SER A 224 0.31 7.36 -4.88
N GLU A 225 -0.21 8.13 -3.91
CA GLU A 225 0.59 9.05 -3.10
C GLU A 225 1.58 8.33 -2.18
N ALA A 226 1.19 7.19 -1.60
CA ALA A 226 2.07 6.34 -0.80
C ALA A 226 3.20 5.74 -1.64
N ARG A 227 2.89 5.27 -2.85
CA ARG A 227 3.89 4.81 -3.83
C ARG A 227 4.85 5.93 -4.16
N LYS A 228 4.34 7.13 -4.46
CA LYS A 228 5.17 8.29 -4.79
C LYS A 228 6.13 8.63 -3.65
N PHE A 229 5.62 8.73 -2.43
CA PHE A 229 6.41 8.99 -1.23
C PHE A 229 7.60 8.01 -1.11
N CYS A 230 7.34 6.71 -1.27
CA CYS A 230 8.38 5.68 -1.16
C CYS A 230 9.46 5.81 -2.26
N ILE A 231 9.08 6.19 -3.48
CA ILE A 231 10.03 6.41 -4.58
C ILE A 231 10.87 7.67 -4.32
N ALA A 232 10.25 8.75 -3.85
CA ALA A 232 10.97 9.97 -3.51
C ALA A 232 12.00 9.73 -2.38
N ASP A 233 11.64 8.96 -1.35
CA ASP A 233 12.56 8.60 -0.27
C ASP A 233 13.72 7.73 -0.77
N THR A 234 13.45 6.80 -1.68
CA THR A 234 14.49 6.03 -2.40
C THR A 234 15.48 6.96 -3.10
N TYR A 235 15.00 7.97 -3.82
CA TYR A 235 15.84 8.94 -4.51
C TYR A 235 16.65 9.79 -3.52
N LYS A 236 16.06 10.23 -2.40
CA LYS A 236 16.81 10.91 -1.33
C LYS A 236 17.99 10.06 -0.85
N LEU A 237 17.73 8.80 -0.49
CA LEU A 237 18.75 7.89 0.03
C LEU A 237 19.84 7.58 -1.02
N SER A 238 19.46 7.37 -2.28
CA SER A 238 20.40 7.18 -3.38
C SER A 238 21.25 8.42 -3.65
N ALA A 239 20.68 9.62 -3.53
CA ALA A 239 21.43 10.86 -3.69
C ALA A 239 22.55 10.99 -2.65
N ILE A 240 22.26 10.64 -1.39
CA ILE A 240 23.25 10.68 -0.32
C ILE A 240 24.37 9.67 -0.61
N ASP A 241 24.05 8.46 -1.06
CA ASP A 241 25.05 7.43 -1.44
C ASP A 241 25.92 7.89 -2.63
N GLN A 242 25.33 8.55 -3.63
CA GLN A 242 26.09 9.10 -4.76
C GLN A 242 26.99 10.26 -4.38
N ALA A 243 26.53 11.17 -3.51
CA ALA A 243 27.37 12.24 -2.99
C ALA A 243 28.57 11.70 -2.21
N GLN A 244 28.38 10.64 -1.40
CA GLN A 244 29.49 9.96 -0.70
C GLN A 244 30.52 9.34 -1.66
N LYS A 245 30.12 9.00 -2.89
CA LYS A 245 31.01 8.51 -3.96
C LYS A 245 31.64 9.64 -4.78
N GLY A 246 31.41 10.90 -4.41
CA GLY A 246 31.86 12.08 -5.15
C GLY A 246 31.10 12.31 -6.46
N GLN A 247 29.92 11.70 -6.64
CA GLN A 247 29.07 11.87 -7.82
C GLN A 247 27.98 12.92 -7.54
N THR A 248 28.40 14.14 -7.18
CA THR A 248 27.53 15.24 -6.76
C THR A 248 26.49 15.62 -7.83
N GLY A 249 26.83 15.54 -9.13
CA GLY A 249 25.88 15.77 -10.23
C GLY A 249 24.72 14.78 -10.25
N GLN A 250 25.00 13.49 -10.02
CA GLN A 250 23.96 12.45 -9.92
C GLN A 250 23.11 12.63 -8.66
N ALA A 251 23.73 13.00 -7.54
CA ALA A 251 23.02 13.28 -6.30
C ALA A 251 21.98 14.40 -6.47
N ILE A 252 22.36 15.49 -7.13
CA ILE A 252 21.44 16.59 -7.47
C ILE A 252 20.29 16.10 -8.37
N GLY A 253 20.59 15.26 -9.37
CA GLY A 253 19.58 14.68 -10.25
C GLY A 253 18.53 13.87 -9.48
N PHE A 254 18.96 13.00 -8.57
CA PHE A 254 18.06 12.21 -7.72
C PHE A 254 17.18 13.08 -6.83
N LEU A 255 17.75 14.08 -6.14
CA LEU A 255 16.97 14.97 -5.26
C LEU A 255 15.97 15.82 -6.05
N THR A 256 16.34 16.25 -7.25
CA THR A 256 15.44 17.00 -8.16
C THR A 256 14.27 16.12 -8.59
N ALA A 257 14.55 14.87 -9.02
CA ALA A 257 13.51 13.91 -9.38
C ALA A 257 12.60 13.56 -8.19
N ALA A 258 13.16 13.48 -6.97
CA ALA A 258 12.38 13.27 -5.76
C ALA A 258 11.37 14.41 -5.50
N LEU A 259 11.82 15.66 -5.62
CA LEU A 259 10.95 16.83 -5.46
C LEU A 259 9.86 16.91 -6.53
N GLU A 260 10.21 16.69 -7.80
CA GLU A 260 9.26 16.65 -8.90
C GLU A 260 8.15 15.62 -8.65
N LEU A 261 8.54 14.43 -8.20
CA LEU A 261 7.63 13.33 -7.92
C LEU A 261 6.69 13.62 -6.74
N LEU A 262 7.14 14.41 -5.76
CA LEU A 262 6.32 14.92 -4.66
C LEU A 262 5.50 16.18 -5.02
N GLY A 263 5.49 16.59 -6.30
CA GLY A 263 4.77 17.76 -6.79
C GLY A 263 5.35 19.10 -6.32
N ALA A 264 6.62 19.13 -5.91
CA ALA A 264 7.30 20.36 -5.56
C ALA A 264 7.73 21.09 -6.85
N ASN A 265 7.07 22.21 -7.14
CA ASN A 265 7.48 23.07 -8.25
C ASN A 265 8.86 23.69 -7.95
N SER A 266 9.72 23.77 -8.96
CA SER A 266 11.08 24.34 -8.90
C SER A 266 11.18 25.80 -8.40
N LYS A 267 10.03 26.44 -8.14
CA LYS A 267 9.92 27.82 -7.66
C LYS A 267 9.71 27.94 -6.14
N LEU A 268 9.82 26.87 -5.36
CA LEU A 268 9.62 26.88 -3.91
C LEU A 268 10.76 27.63 -3.19
N LYS A 269 10.69 28.97 -3.21
CA LYS A 269 11.54 29.87 -2.40
C LYS A 269 11.02 30.06 -0.97
N LYS A 270 9.89 29.46 -0.59
CA LYS A 270 9.34 29.59 0.75
C LYS A 270 9.05 28.21 1.31
N VAL A 271 9.76 27.84 2.39
CA VAL A 271 9.45 26.67 3.21
C VAL A 271 8.06 26.90 3.78
N VAL A 272 7.04 26.26 3.17
CA VAL A 272 5.67 26.35 3.65
C VAL A 272 5.56 25.44 4.86
N SER A 273 5.19 25.99 6.01
CA SER A 273 4.79 25.20 7.17
C SER A 273 3.65 24.27 6.73
N SER A 274 3.82 22.96 6.90
CA SER A 274 2.83 21.97 6.46
C SER A 274 1.46 22.31 7.06
N THR A 275 0.46 22.51 6.21
CA THR A 275 -0.94 22.68 6.61
C THR A 275 -1.67 21.34 6.70
N ALA A 276 -1.01 20.26 6.32
CA ALA A 276 -1.57 18.92 6.34
C ALA A 276 -1.76 18.43 7.78
N LYS A 277 -2.86 17.71 8.02
CA LYS A 277 -3.12 17.09 9.32
C LYS A 277 -2.03 16.05 9.62
N PRO A 278 -1.47 16.05 10.85
CA PRO A 278 -0.55 15.00 11.28
C PRO A 278 -1.14 13.61 11.02
N GLY A 279 -0.29 12.68 10.59
CA GLY A 279 -0.69 11.30 10.28
C GLY A 279 -1.18 11.07 8.85
N THR A 280 -1.42 12.12 8.07
CA THR A 280 -1.72 11.97 6.64
C THR A 280 -0.46 11.70 5.82
N ILE A 281 -0.59 11.01 4.69
CA ILE A 281 0.51 10.83 3.73
C ILE A 281 1.07 12.18 3.25
N GLN A 282 0.20 13.19 3.10
CA GLN A 282 0.59 14.53 2.68
C GLN A 282 1.53 15.19 3.69
N TYR A 283 1.24 15.05 4.99
CA TYR A 283 2.12 15.53 6.05
C TYR A 283 3.51 14.88 5.95
N GLN A 284 3.57 13.57 5.69
CA GLN A 284 4.84 12.85 5.54
C GLN A 284 5.60 13.27 4.28
N GLN A 285 4.91 13.53 3.18
CA GLN A 285 5.51 14.10 1.97
C GLN A 285 6.09 15.50 2.22
N ASP A 286 5.41 16.35 2.99
CA ASP A 286 5.91 17.68 3.35
C ASP A 286 7.16 17.59 4.24
N GLN A 287 7.16 16.69 5.22
CA GLN A 287 8.32 16.38 6.04
C GLN A 287 9.51 15.92 5.19
N LEU A 288 9.27 15.00 4.24
CA LEU A 288 10.31 14.54 3.32
C LEU A 288 10.86 15.69 2.45
N LYS A 289 10.01 16.58 1.93
CA LYS A 289 10.47 17.79 1.21
C LYS A 289 11.37 18.67 2.07
N GLN A 290 11.03 18.86 3.35
CA GLN A 290 11.82 19.65 4.28
C GLN A 290 13.22 19.07 4.50
N THR A 291 13.37 17.74 4.47
CA THR A 291 14.70 17.10 4.50
C THR A 291 15.46 17.19 3.18
N ILE A 292 14.78 17.08 2.03
CA ILE A 292 15.43 17.07 0.70
C ILE A 292 16.00 18.45 0.32
N LEU A 293 15.27 19.53 0.59
CA LEU A 293 15.64 20.89 0.17
C LEU A 293 17.01 21.36 0.67
N PRO A 294 17.36 21.26 1.97
CA PRO A 294 18.68 21.67 2.44
C PRO A 294 19.81 20.83 1.85
N ILE A 295 19.61 19.51 1.67
CA ILE A 295 20.59 18.61 1.03
C ILE A 295 20.81 19.04 -0.42
N LEU A 296 19.74 19.28 -1.16
CA LEU A 296 19.80 19.72 -2.55
C LEU A 296 20.54 21.05 -2.68
N HIS A 297 20.26 22.01 -1.80
CA HIS A 297 20.96 23.30 -1.77
C HIS A 297 22.46 23.09 -1.54
N SER A 298 22.83 22.29 -0.54
CA SER A 298 24.23 21.98 -0.24
C SER A 298 24.97 21.36 -1.43
N TYR A 299 24.42 20.30 -2.04
CA TYR A 299 25.04 19.65 -3.19
C TYR A 299 25.08 20.56 -4.42
N THR A 300 24.08 21.42 -4.62
CA THR A 300 24.08 22.41 -5.71
C THR A 300 25.20 23.44 -5.52
N THR A 301 25.38 23.96 -4.30
CA THR A 301 26.49 24.87 -3.98
C THR A 301 27.84 24.19 -4.21
N GLU A 302 27.99 22.94 -3.76
CA GLU A 302 29.20 22.16 -3.96
C GLU A 302 29.50 21.94 -5.45
N ASN A 303 28.49 21.56 -6.23
CA ASN A 303 28.68 21.29 -7.65
C ASN A 303 28.97 22.53 -8.47
N ASN A 304 28.38 23.67 -8.12
CA ASN A 304 28.61 24.93 -8.81
C ASN A 304 29.97 25.56 -8.47
N ASN A 305 30.55 25.23 -7.31
CA ASN A 305 31.81 25.82 -6.86
C ASN A 305 33.02 24.90 -7.06
N TYR A 306 32.83 23.57 -6.99
CA TYR A 306 33.95 22.62 -6.92
C TYR A 306 33.91 21.53 -8.01
N THR A 307 32.79 20.81 -8.18
CA THR A 307 32.81 19.56 -8.99
C THR A 307 32.37 19.72 -10.44
N PHE A 308 31.51 20.69 -10.76
CA PHE A 308 31.03 21.01 -12.12
C PHE A 308 30.51 19.78 -12.92
N GLN A 309 29.89 18.82 -12.25
CA GLN A 309 29.39 17.60 -12.89
C GLN A 309 28.04 17.86 -13.57
N THR A 310 27.84 17.20 -14.71
CA THR A 310 26.55 17.20 -15.42
C THR A 310 25.47 16.54 -14.57
N ILE A 311 24.28 17.15 -14.55
CA ILE A 311 23.12 16.64 -13.84
C ILE A 311 22.31 15.74 -14.79
N PRO A 312 22.13 14.44 -14.47
CA PRO A 312 21.38 13.51 -15.32
C PRO A 312 19.87 13.80 -15.27
N LYS A 313 19.16 13.37 -16.32
CA LYS A 313 17.68 13.47 -16.38
C LYS A 313 17.03 12.37 -15.56
N ALA A 314 15.80 12.61 -15.07
CA ALA A 314 15.04 11.63 -14.28
C ALA A 314 14.92 10.25 -14.97
N SER A 315 14.72 10.22 -16.29
CA SER A 315 14.63 8.97 -17.07
C SER A 315 15.90 8.12 -17.06
N GLU A 316 17.07 8.75 -16.93
CA GLU A 316 18.36 8.03 -16.85
C GLU A 316 18.54 7.40 -15.46
N LEU A 317 18.08 8.08 -14.42
CA LEU A 317 18.17 7.64 -13.03
C LEU A 317 17.31 6.39 -12.76
N GLU A 318 16.16 6.27 -13.42
CA GLU A 318 15.26 5.11 -13.27
C GLU A 318 15.92 3.78 -13.70
N SER A 319 16.83 3.83 -14.68
CA SER A 319 17.54 2.64 -15.16
C SER A 319 18.47 2.00 -14.13
N ASN A 320 18.93 2.79 -13.15
CA ASN A 320 19.89 2.37 -12.12
C ASN A 320 19.22 2.07 -10.77
N ARG A 321 17.89 1.96 -10.74
CA ARG A 321 17.14 1.75 -9.50
C ARG A 321 17.42 0.36 -8.91
N PRO A 322 17.79 0.25 -7.61
CA PRO A 322 18.04 -1.06 -7.01
C PRO A 322 16.76 -1.89 -6.88
N SER A 323 16.90 -3.20 -6.75
CA SER A 323 15.75 -4.08 -6.50
C SER A 323 15.26 -3.96 -5.05
N GLY A 324 13.95 -3.97 -4.86
CA GLY A 324 13.32 -3.90 -3.54
C GLY A 324 13.72 -5.06 -2.61
N ARG A 325 13.67 -4.84 -1.30
CA ARG A 325 13.96 -5.87 -0.30
C ARG A 325 12.90 -5.89 0.81
N GLN A 326 12.34 -7.07 1.04
CA GLN A 326 11.49 -7.33 2.19
C GLN A 326 12.36 -7.49 3.45
N VAL A 327 11.98 -6.81 4.53
CA VAL A 327 12.65 -6.89 5.84
C VAL A 327 11.74 -7.34 6.97
N VAL A 328 10.43 -7.21 6.79
CA VAL A 328 9.45 -7.72 7.76
C VAL A 328 9.27 -9.21 7.52
N ALA A 329 9.58 -10.00 8.54
CA ALA A 329 9.41 -11.45 8.52
C ALA A 329 7.96 -11.83 8.22
N ALA A 330 7.75 -12.91 7.47
CA ALA A 330 6.43 -13.48 7.33
C ALA A 330 5.97 -14.00 8.70
N GLU A 331 4.84 -13.50 9.19
CA GLU A 331 4.26 -14.01 10.43
C GLU A 331 3.71 -15.42 10.21
N GLN A 332 3.61 -16.19 11.31
CA GLN A 332 2.87 -17.43 11.30
C GLN A 332 1.41 -17.18 10.90
N PRO A 333 0.82 -18.11 10.12
CA PRO A 333 -0.60 -18.08 9.81
C PRO A 333 -1.46 -17.88 11.05
N TRP A 334 -2.46 -17.01 10.96
CA TRP A 334 -3.46 -16.93 12.01
C TRP A 334 -4.23 -18.25 12.10
N VAL A 335 -4.38 -18.77 13.32
CA VAL A 335 -5.14 -19.99 13.61
C VAL A 335 -6.34 -19.59 14.48
N PRO A 336 -7.58 -19.99 14.12
CA PRO A 336 -8.73 -19.75 14.96
C PRO A 336 -8.53 -20.34 16.37
N PRO A 337 -8.91 -19.62 17.44
CA PRO A 337 -8.88 -20.16 18.79
C PRO A 337 -9.67 -21.47 18.87
N SER A 338 -9.03 -22.53 19.38
CA SER A 338 -9.64 -23.86 19.50
C SER A 338 -10.89 -23.88 20.38
N SER A 339 -11.02 -22.90 21.29
CA SER A 339 -12.19 -22.72 22.16
C SER A 339 -13.48 -22.42 21.40
N LEU A 340 -13.41 -22.04 20.12
CA LEU A 340 -14.57 -21.84 19.25
C LEU A 340 -14.93 -23.08 18.42
N ILE A 341 -14.10 -24.13 18.45
CA ILE A 341 -14.24 -25.34 17.61
C ILE A 341 -14.71 -26.54 18.45
N SER A 342 -14.88 -26.40 19.76
CA SER A 342 -15.44 -27.45 20.58
C SER A 342 -16.95 -27.58 20.32
N ASP A 343 -17.31 -28.22 19.21
CA ASP A 343 -18.53 -29.01 19.05
C ASP A 343 -18.44 -30.23 19.97
N SER A 344 -18.30 -29.99 21.28
CA SER A 344 -18.47 -31.03 22.28
C SER A 344 -19.98 -31.30 22.45
N VAL A 345 -20.66 -31.61 21.34
CA VAL A 345 -21.77 -32.54 21.29
C VAL A 345 -21.20 -33.91 20.91
N SER A 346 -20.11 -34.30 21.57
CA SER A 346 -19.85 -35.72 21.78
C SER A 346 -20.79 -36.13 22.91
N GLU A 347 -22.06 -36.28 22.54
CA GLU A 347 -23.09 -36.94 23.34
C GLU A 347 -22.59 -38.37 23.52
N THR A 348 -21.78 -38.56 24.57
CA THR A 348 -21.22 -39.84 24.93
C THR A 348 -22.36 -40.59 25.60
N LEU A 349 -23.26 -41.13 24.78
CA LEU A 349 -24.14 -42.22 25.18
C LEU A 349 -23.24 -43.41 25.50
N THR A 350 -22.65 -43.40 26.70
CA THR A 350 -22.18 -44.63 27.33
C THR A 350 -23.42 -45.43 27.68
N PRO A 351 -23.71 -46.58 27.02
CA PRO A 351 -24.67 -47.51 27.58
C PRO A 351 -24.13 -47.98 28.93
N SER A 352 -24.84 -47.67 30.01
CA SER A 352 -24.54 -48.22 31.33
C SER A 352 -24.82 -49.73 31.31
N SER A 353 -23.82 -50.54 30.99
CA SER A 353 -23.88 -51.99 31.18
C SER A 353 -23.62 -52.29 32.67
N SER A 354 -24.68 -52.27 33.46
CA SER A 354 -24.72 -52.83 34.79
C SER A 354 -24.67 -54.36 34.72
N SER A 355 -23.48 -54.93 34.59
CA SER A 355 -23.25 -56.36 34.87
C SER A 355 -23.03 -56.56 36.37
N ARG A 356 -24.12 -56.88 37.06
CA ARG A 356 -24.12 -57.47 38.42
C ARG A 356 -23.60 -58.90 38.32
N THR A 357 -22.46 -59.19 38.92
CA THR A 357 -22.01 -60.56 39.19
C THR A 357 -22.28 -60.88 40.65
N TYR A 358 -23.13 -61.87 40.91
CA TYR A 358 -23.32 -62.46 42.23
C TYR A 358 -22.22 -63.51 42.46
N TYR A 359 -21.61 -63.46 43.65
CA TYR A 359 -20.94 -64.60 44.27
C TYR A 359 -21.48 -64.76 45.68
#